data_AF-A0A9P5XE26-F1
#
_entry.id   AF-A0A9P5XE26-F1
#
_cell.length_a   1.000
_cell.length_b   1.000
_cell.length_c   1.000
_cell.angle_alpha   90.00
_cell.angle_beta   90.00
_cell.angle_gamma   90.00
#
_symmetry.space_group_name_H-M   'P 1'
#
loop_
_entity.id
_entity.type
_entity.pdbx_description
1 polymer ?
#
loop_
_entity_poly.entity_id
_entity_poly.type
_entity_poly.pdbx_seq_one_letter_code
_entity_poly.pdbx_strand_id
1 'polypeptide(L)' 'NGGSEELEGCVEYLEVDVGGIKTFAHAFVVKVAPYHLLLGRPWQKGVKLGKVENGDRSLDVVVTDPLDGGWRVVVSTKER' A
#
# COMPACT_ATOMS: atom_id res chain seq x y z
N ASN A 1 9.40 7.41 8.67
CA ASN A 1 8.08 7.71 9.26
C ASN A 1 8.20 7.67 10.77
N GLY A 2 8.55 8.80 11.37
CA GLY A 2 8.78 8.93 12.81
C GLY A 2 8.47 10.34 13.33
N GLY A 3 7.65 11.10 12.58
CA GLY A 3 7.14 12.37 13.05
C GLY A 3 6.08 12.15 14.12
N SER A 4 5.98 13.08 15.07
CA SER A 4 4.86 13.15 16.01
C SER A 4 3.89 14.21 15.51
N GLU A 5 2.98 13.81 14.64
CA GLU A 5 1.82 14.62 14.31
C GLU A 5 0.64 14.16 15.15
N GLU A 6 -0.22 15.10 15.52
CA GLU A 6 -1.45 14.78 16.23
C GLU A 6 -2.40 14.01 15.31
N LEU A 7 -2.96 12.91 15.82
CA LEU A 7 -3.96 12.13 15.12
C LEU A 7 -5.29 12.88 15.16
N GLU A 8 -5.84 13.25 14.01
CA GLU A 8 -7.16 13.87 13.92
C GLU A 8 -8.28 12.82 13.97
N GLY A 9 -7.98 11.58 13.59
CA GLY A 9 -8.96 10.49 13.63
C GLY A 9 -8.49 9.23 12.91
N CYS A 10 -9.44 8.32 12.67
CA CYS A 10 -9.23 7.07 11.96
C CYS A 10 -10.40 6.82 11.00
N VAL A 11 -10.09 6.57 9.74
CA VAL A 11 -11.04 6.02 8.77
C VAL A 11 -10.95 4.50 8.87
N GLU A 12 -11.98 3.89 9.43
CA GLU A 12 -12.06 2.45 9.57
C GLU A 12 -12.50 1.79 8.26
N TYR A 13 -11.93 0.62 7.96
CA TYR A 13 -12.27 -0.16 6.77
C TYR A 13 -12.21 0.63 5.45
N LEU A 14 -11.19 1.47 5.29
CA LEU A 14 -10.92 2.15 4.02
C LEU A 14 -10.64 1.09 2.95
N GLU A 15 -11.48 1.06 1.90
CA GLU A 15 -11.24 0.22 0.73
C GLU A 15 -10.02 0.76 -0.05
N VAL A 16 -9.10 -0.15 -0.36
CA VAL A 16 -7.91 0.09 -1.17
C VAL A 16 -7.97 -0.86 -2.35
N ASP A 17 -8.18 -0.31 -3.55
CA ASP A 17 -8.16 -1.05 -4.82
C ASP A 17 -6.80 -0.85 -5.51
N VAL A 18 -6.11 -1.97 -5.75
CA VAL A 18 -4.88 -1.99 -6.54
C VAL A 18 -5.04 -2.93 -7.73
N GLY A 19 -5.36 -2.36 -8.89
CA GLY A 19 -5.51 -3.10 -10.14
C GLY A 19 -6.59 -4.19 -10.08
N GLY A 20 -7.67 -3.95 -9.34
CA GLY A 20 -8.79 -4.86 -9.16
C GLY A 20 -8.71 -5.68 -7.86
N ILE A 21 -7.56 -5.74 -7.20
CA ILE A 21 -7.45 -6.38 -5.88
C ILE A 21 -7.95 -5.40 -4.82
N LYS A 22 -9.11 -5.72 -4.23
CA LYS A 22 -9.74 -4.92 -3.18
C LYS A 22 -9.34 -5.41 -1.81
N THR A 23 -8.81 -4.49 -0.99
CA THR A 23 -8.40 -4.77 0.38
C THR A 23 -8.92 -3.67 1.32
N PHE A 24 -8.82 -3.90 2.63
CA PHE A 24 -9.25 -2.92 3.62
C PHE A 24 -8.11 -2.56 4.57
N ALA A 25 -8.04 -1.29 4.96
CA ALA A 25 -7.10 -0.79 5.96
C ALA A 25 -7.78 0.19 6.92
N HIS A 26 -7.27 0.28 8.14
CA HIS A 26 -7.58 1.39 9.03
C HIS A 26 -6.58 2.52 8.76
N ALA A 27 -7.05 3.66 8.28
CA ALA A 27 -6.20 4.79 7.92
C ALA A 27 -6.29 5.88 8.99
N PHE A 28 -5.17 6.10 9.68
CA PHE A 28 -5.06 7.18 10.66
C PHE A 28 -4.84 8.51 9.94
N VAL A 29 -5.64 9.52 10.30
CA VAL A 29 -5.63 10.84 9.67
C VAL A 29 -4.77 11.77 10.52
N VAL A 30 -3.86 12.49 9.85
CA VAL A 30 -3.03 13.54 10.44
C VAL A 30 -3.12 14.79 9.58
N LYS A 31 -2.95 15.95 10.20
CA LYS A 31 -3.08 17.25 9.52
C LYS A 31 -2.04 17.46 8.41
N VAL A 32 -0.80 17.05 8.67
CA VAL A 32 0.33 17.23 7.77
C VAL A 32 1.08 15.92 7.66
N ALA A 33 1.24 15.44 6.43
CA ALA A 33 2.07 14.29 6.12
C ALA A 33 2.84 14.54 4.82
N PRO A 34 4.06 14.01 4.67
CA PRO A 34 4.83 14.13 3.43
C PRO A 34 4.31 13.20 2.31
N TYR A 35 3.15 12.60 2.49
CA TYR A 35 2.48 11.67 1.58
C TYR A 35 0.97 11.74 1.80
N HIS A 36 0.19 11.44 0.76
CA HIS A 36 -1.27 11.37 0.86
C HIS A 36 -1.76 10.10 1.57
N LEU A 37 -1.03 8.99 1.40
CA LEU A 37 -1.36 7.70 2.00
C LEU A 37 -0.07 6.94 2.26
N LEU A 38 0.05 6.39 3.47
CA LEU A 38 1.11 5.46 3.82
C LEU A 38 0.52 4.11 4.19
N LEU A 39 0.73 3.14 3.30
CA LEU A 39 0.40 1.74 3.58
C LEU A 39 1.54 1.10 4.36
N GLY A 40 1.39 1.08 5.68
CA GLY A 40 2.37 0.53 6.60
C GLY A 40 2.52 -0.98 6.53
N ARG A 41 3.49 -1.51 7.32
CA ARG A 41 3.80 -2.95 7.39
C ARG A 41 2.58 -3.86 7.60
N PRO A 42 1.55 -3.51 8.40
CA PRO A 42 0.38 -4.37 8.54
C PRO A 42 -0.31 -4.66 7.20
N TRP A 43 -0.58 -3.62 6.40
CA TRP A 43 -1.19 -3.77 5.09
C TRP A 43 -0.26 -4.52 4.12
N GLN A 44 1.04 -4.16 4.10
CA GLN A 44 2.03 -4.80 3.23
C GLN A 44 2.12 -6.32 3.47
N LYS A 45 2.04 -6.76 4.74
CA LYS A 45 2.00 -8.18 5.09
C LYS A 45 0.70 -8.85 4.63
N GLY A 46 -0.44 -8.17 4.78
CA GLY A 46 -1.74 -8.68 4.37
C GLY A 46 -1.79 -9.06 2.88
N VAL A 47 -1.22 -8.22 2.02
CA VAL A 47 -1.17 -8.45 0.57
C VAL A 47 0.08 -9.20 0.09
N LYS A 48 0.89 -9.72 1.01
CA LYS A 48 2.19 -10.37 0.71
C LYS A 48 3.02 -9.54 -0.27
N LEU A 49 3.19 -8.26 0.04
CA LEU A 49 3.82 -7.29 -0.87
C LEU A 49 5.19 -7.79 -1.33
N GLY A 50 5.32 -8.02 -2.64
CA GLY A 50 6.55 -8.41 -3.31
C GLY A 50 7.24 -7.22 -3.97
N LYS A 51 8.52 -7.40 -4.26
CA LYS A 51 9.34 -6.43 -5.01
C LYS A 51 10.07 -7.17 -6.13
N VAL A 52 10.05 -6.59 -7.32
CA VAL A 52 10.80 -7.08 -8.48
C VAL A 52 11.74 -5.97 -8.93
N GLU A 53 13.04 -6.20 -8.77
CA GLU A 53 14.06 -5.33 -9.35
C GLU A 53 14.31 -5.74 -10.80
N ASN A 54 14.15 -4.78 -11.70
CA ASN A 54 14.34 -4.97 -13.12
C ASN A 54 15.80 -4.64 -13.52
N GLY A 55 16.26 -5.19 -14.64
CA GLY A 55 17.64 -4.98 -15.11
C GLY A 55 18.02 -3.53 -15.42
N ASP A 56 17.04 -2.64 -15.57
CA ASP A 56 17.21 -1.19 -15.74
C ASP A 56 17.20 -0.40 -14.42
N ARG A 57 17.31 -1.10 -13.28
CA ARG A 57 17.19 -0.56 -11.91
C ARG A 57 15.81 -0.01 -11.57
N SER A 58 14.80 -0.27 -12.39
CA SER A 58 13.43 0.02 -12.00
C SER A 58 12.91 -1.00 -11.00
N LEU A 59 11.95 -0.57 -10.20
CA LEU A 59 11.30 -1.39 -9.20
C LEU A 59 9.84 -1.53 -9.59
N ASP A 60 9.35 -2.76 -9.57
CA ASP A 60 7.92 -3.04 -9.59
C ASP A 60 7.52 -3.65 -8.25
N VAL A 61 6.28 -3.39 -7.87
CA VAL A 61 5.68 -3.92 -6.64
C VAL A 61 4.63 -4.94 -7.03
N VAL A 62 4.65 -6.08 -6.36
CA VAL A 62 3.67 -7.15 -6.57
C VAL A 62 2.70 -7.14 -5.40
N VAL A 63 1.42 -6.97 -5.71
CA VAL A 63 0.32 -7.08 -4.75
C VAL A 63 -0.38 -8.41 -4.99
N THR A 64 -0.52 -9.24 -3.95
CA THR A 64 -1.22 -10.52 -4.01
C THR A 64 -2.58 -10.38 -3.34
N ASP A 65 -3.63 -10.92 -3.96
CA ASP A 65 -4.95 -10.93 -3.35
C ASP A 65 -4.91 -11.83 -2.09
N PRO A 66 -5.27 -11.29 -0.91
CA PRO A 66 -5.33 -12.10 0.31
C PRO A 66 -6.42 -13.19 0.27
N LEU A 67 -7.46 -13.03 -0.55
CA LEU A 67 -8.58 -13.96 -0.71
C LEU A 67 -8.30 -15.01 -1.80
N ASP A 68 -7.49 -14.66 -2.80
CA ASP A 68 -7.01 -15.58 -3.84
C ASP A 68 -5.49 -15.45 -4.02
N GLY A 69 -4.72 -16.33 -3.35
CA GLY A 69 -3.26 -16.31 -3.42
C GLY A 69 -2.65 -16.57 -4.81
N GLY A 70 -3.47 -16.98 -5.79
CA GLY A 70 -3.10 -17.11 -7.19
C GLY A 70 -3.17 -15.79 -7.95
N TRP A 71 -4.05 -14.86 -7.56
CA TRP A 71 -4.20 -13.58 -8.23
C TRP A 71 -3.20 -12.54 -7.71
N ARG A 72 -2.45 -11.96 -8.65
CA ARG A 72 -1.44 -10.95 -8.40
C ARG A 72 -1.52 -9.83 -9.42
N VAL A 73 -1.21 -8.62 -8.97
CA VAL A 73 -1.05 -7.44 -9.82
C VAL A 73 0.38 -6.92 -9.66
N VAL A 74 1.00 -6.60 -10.79
CA VAL A 74 2.32 -5.93 -10.84
C VAL A 74 2.08 -4.45 -11.10
N VAL A 75 2.58 -3.61 -10.22
CA VAL A 75 2.47 -2.14 -10.29
C VAL A 75 3.86 -1.56 -10.46
N SER A 76 4.07 -0.81 -11.54
CA SER A 76 5.34 -0.13 -11.74
C SER A 76 5.48 1.08 -10.83
N THR A 77 6.65 1.26 -10.22
CA THR A 77 6.92 2.45 -9.39
C THR A 77 7.47 3.63 -10.19
N LYS A 78 7.62 3.50 -11.51
CA LYS A 78 7.95 4.63 -12.37
C LYS A 78 6.76 5.59 -12.42
N GLU A 79 7.02 6.87 -12.22
CA GLU A 79 6.04 7.92 -12.55
C GLU A 79 5.71 7.81 -14.05
N ARG A 80 4.42 7.87 -14.38
CA ARG A 80 3.93 7.85 -15.75
C ARG A 80 4.09 9.21 -16.42
#